data_AF-A0A1V5MQ46-F1
#
_entry.id   AF-A0A1V5MQ46-F1
#
_cell.length_a   1.000
_cell.length_b   1.000
_cell.length_c   1.000
_cell.angle_alpha   90.00
_cell.angle_beta   90.00
_cell.angle_gamma   90.00
#
_symmetry.space_group_name_H-M   'P 1'
#
loop_
_entity.id
_entity.type
_entity.pdbx_description
1 polymer ?
#
loop_
_entity_poly.entity_id
_entity_poly.type
_entity_poly.pdbx_seq_one_letter_code
_entity_poly.pdbx_strand_id
1 'polypeptide(L)'
;MLASHPEGRKLGVSRPINLDPGYIDASKLVLATTKNYSHRIYIGQSMYAEATLHYHRGKWQAWPFTYPDYGSGLYDPFLNAARDRYLEQTTSTR
;
A
#
# COMPACT_ATOMS: atom_id res chain seq x y z
N MET A 1 19.44 -37.21 -12.42
CA MET A 1 19.40 -36.14 -13.45
C MET A 1 18.38 -35.11 -12.99
N LEU A 2 18.85 -33.93 -12.60
CA LEU A 2 18.07 -32.85 -12.00
C LEU A 2 17.14 -32.20 -13.03
N ALA A 3 15.87 -31.99 -12.66
CA ALA A 3 14.93 -31.16 -13.39
C ALA A 3 15.43 -29.70 -13.40
N SER A 4 15.69 -29.17 -14.59
CA SER A 4 16.02 -27.77 -14.81
C SER A 4 14.83 -26.89 -14.46
N HIS A 5 15.03 -26.01 -13.47
CA HIS A 5 14.10 -24.94 -13.16
C HIS A 5 14.05 -23.95 -14.34
N PRO A 6 12.88 -23.55 -14.85
CA PRO A 6 12.82 -22.53 -15.89
C PRO A 6 13.24 -21.19 -15.28
N GLU A 7 14.38 -20.66 -15.74
CA GLU A 7 14.84 -19.34 -15.34
C GLU A 7 13.80 -18.27 -15.70
N GLY A 8 13.45 -17.45 -14.72
CA GLY A 8 12.46 -16.39 -14.86
C GLY A 8 12.80 -15.45 -16.01
N ARG A 9 11.82 -15.22 -16.89
CA ARG A 9 11.92 -14.31 -18.05
C ARG A 9 12.36 -12.91 -17.59
N LYS A 10 13.59 -12.50 -17.93
CA LYS A 10 14.02 -11.10 -17.80
C LYS A 10 13.20 -10.25 -18.76
N LEU A 11 12.23 -9.52 -18.24
CA LEU A 11 11.54 -8.47 -18.98
C LEU A 11 12.59 -7.41 -19.33
N GLY A 12 12.73 -7.02 -20.60
CA GLY A 12 13.73 -6.06 -21.08
C GLY A 12 13.51 -4.60 -20.62
N VAL A 13 12.84 -4.41 -19.48
CA VAL A 13 12.47 -3.12 -18.89
C VAL A 13 13.02 -3.04 -17.48
N SER A 14 13.67 -1.93 -17.15
CA SER A 14 14.36 -1.73 -15.86
C SER A 14 13.43 -1.75 -14.64
N ARG A 15 12.15 -1.38 -14.80
CA ARG A 15 11.10 -1.43 -13.75
C ARG A 15 9.79 -1.95 -14.33
N PRO A 16 9.60 -3.27 -14.42
CA PRO A 16 8.41 -3.84 -15.05
C PRO A 16 7.15 -3.70 -14.19
N ILE A 17 7.29 -3.38 -12.90
CA ILE A 17 6.19 -3.27 -11.95
C ILE A 17 6.35 -2.05 -11.04
N ASN A 18 5.23 -1.52 -10.54
CA ASN A 18 5.23 -0.54 -9.46
C ASN A 18 5.27 -1.25 -8.10
N LEU A 19 6.01 -0.67 -7.15
CA LEU A 19 6.03 -1.10 -5.75
C LEU A 19 5.83 0.15 -4.92
N ASP A 20 4.71 0.22 -4.21
CA ASP A 20 4.35 1.35 -3.37
C ASP A 20 4.67 1.00 -1.90
N PRO A 21 5.79 1.44 -1.33
CA PRO A 21 6.09 1.22 0.07
C PRO A 21 5.12 2.03 0.95
N GLY A 22 4.70 1.44 2.06
CA GLY A 22 3.73 2.06 2.97
C GLY A 22 3.45 1.21 4.19
N TYR A 23 2.48 1.64 4.98
CA TYR A 23 1.96 0.87 6.11
C TYR A 23 0.44 0.98 6.19
N ILE A 24 -0.16 0.03 6.89
CA ILE A 24 -1.58 0.01 7.20
C ILE A 24 -1.76 0.05 8.72
N ASP A 25 -2.78 0.76 9.17
CA ASP A 25 -3.26 0.69 10.55
C ASP A 25 -4.78 0.48 10.60
N ALA A 26 -5.37 0.53 11.79
CA ALA A 26 -6.80 0.33 12.02
C ALA A 26 -7.71 1.31 11.23
N SER A 27 -7.18 2.47 10.85
CA SER A 27 -7.93 3.63 10.33
C SER A 27 -7.51 4.07 8.93
N LYS A 28 -6.33 3.68 8.43
CA LYS A 28 -5.82 4.19 7.16
C LYS A 28 -4.76 3.30 6.52
N LEU A 29 -4.65 3.44 5.20
CA LEU A 29 -3.49 3.05 4.40
C LEU A 29 -2.66 4.30 4.14
N VAL A 30 -1.36 4.23 4.43
CA VAL A 30 -0.41 5.31 4.17
C VAL A 30 0.67 4.81 3.21
N LEU A 31 0.87 5.52 2.10
CA LEU A 31 1.91 5.21 1.11
C LEU A 31 2.98 6.30 1.09
N ALA A 32 4.22 5.88 0.89
CA ALA A 32 5.35 6.76 0.67
C ALA A 32 5.48 7.10 -0.83
N THR A 33 5.83 8.35 -1.12
CA THR A 33 5.97 8.85 -2.48
C THR A 33 7.07 9.90 -2.58
N THR A 34 7.72 10.01 -3.74
CA THR A 34 8.66 11.09 -4.05
C THR A 34 7.95 12.37 -4.49
N LYS A 35 6.65 12.31 -4.74
CA LYS A 35 5.86 13.41 -5.29
C LYS A 35 5.36 14.32 -4.16
N ASN A 36 5.87 15.54 -4.08
CA ASN A 36 5.38 16.53 -3.12
C ASN A 36 4.00 17.09 -3.54
N TYR A 37 3.07 17.27 -2.59
CA TYR A 37 1.79 17.95 -2.80
C TYR A 37 1.20 18.44 -1.46
N SER A 38 0.16 19.30 -1.51
CA SER A 38 -0.37 20.01 -0.34
C SER A 38 -0.84 19.11 0.83
N HIS A 39 -1.34 17.90 0.55
CA HIS A 39 -1.81 16.95 1.57
C HIS A 39 -0.74 15.93 1.99
N ARG A 40 0.49 16.05 1.49
CA ARG A 40 1.56 15.07 1.72
C ARG A 40 2.56 15.60 2.73
N ILE A 41 2.89 14.75 3.71
CA ILE A 41 3.76 15.11 4.82
C ILE A 41 5.19 14.71 4.47
N TYR A 42 6.14 15.64 4.53
CA TYR A 42 7.55 15.31 4.35
C TYR A 42 8.04 14.40 5.48
N ILE A 43 8.64 13.26 5.14
CA ILE A 43 9.14 12.25 6.10
C ILE A 43 10.66 12.07 6.04
N GLY A 44 11.36 12.99 5.36
CA GLY A 44 12.81 12.92 5.17
C GLY A 44 13.21 12.27 3.83
N GLN A 45 14.49 12.39 3.47
CA GLN A 45 15.10 11.70 2.31
C GLN A 45 14.37 11.91 0.98
N SER A 46 13.85 13.12 0.75
CA SER A 46 13.05 13.45 -0.45
C SER A 46 11.79 12.58 -0.63
N MET A 47 11.31 12.00 0.47
CA MET A 47 10.09 11.20 0.53
C MET A 47 8.99 11.92 1.32
N TYR A 48 7.76 11.61 0.94
CA TYR A 48 6.54 12.13 1.55
C TYR A 48 5.60 10.98 1.87
N ALA A 49 4.79 11.12 2.92
CA ALA A 49 3.71 10.21 3.27
C ALA A 49 2.36 10.79 2.85
N GLU A 50 1.51 9.93 2.28
CA GLU A 50 0.13 10.24 1.93
C GLU A 50 -0.80 9.25 2.62
N ALA A 51 -1.82 9.73 3.32
CA ALA A 51 -2.95 8.90 3.70
C ALA A 51 -3.78 8.59 2.44
N THR A 52 -3.52 7.47 1.80
CA THR A 52 -4.08 7.11 0.50
C THR A 52 -5.53 6.63 0.62
N LEU A 53 -5.87 5.86 1.65
CA LEU A 53 -7.25 5.45 1.97
C LEU A 53 -7.50 5.60 3.45
N HIS A 54 -8.75 5.83 3.84
CA HIS A 54 -9.18 5.76 5.24
C HIS A 54 -10.29 4.71 5.42
N TYR A 55 -10.27 4.00 6.55
CA TYR A 55 -11.28 3.00 6.89
C TYR A 55 -12.37 3.65 7.74
N HIS A 56 -13.57 3.78 7.19
CA HIS A 56 -14.68 4.44 7.85
C HIS A 56 -16.00 3.75 7.51
N ARG A 57 -16.82 3.52 8.55
CA ARG A 57 -18.11 2.79 8.46
C ARG A 57 -17.97 1.43 7.76
N GLY A 58 -16.97 0.66 8.15
CA GLY A 58 -16.78 -0.72 7.67
C GLY A 58 -16.23 -0.86 6.25
N LYS A 59 -15.71 0.21 5.65
CA LYS A 59 -15.15 0.18 4.29
C LYS A 59 -13.98 1.13 4.10
N TRP A 60 -13.11 0.81 3.16
CA TRP A 60 -12.10 1.73 2.66
C TRP A 60 -12.76 2.84 1.85
N GLN A 61 -12.34 4.08 2.09
CA GLN A 61 -12.85 5.27 1.43
C GLN A 61 -11.67 6.07 0.89
N ALA A 62 -11.81 6.48 -0.38
CA ALA A 62 -10.88 7.36 -1.04
C ALA A 62 -11.02 8.80 -0.52
N TRP A 63 -9.90 9.50 -0.48
CA TRP A 63 -9.87 10.95 -0.45
C TRP A 63 -9.99 11.51 -1.88
N PRO A 64 -10.33 12.79 -2.05
CA PRO A 64 -10.39 13.41 -3.39
C PRO A 64 -9.08 13.33 -4.19
N PHE A 65 -7.95 13.13 -3.51
CA PHE A 65 -6.61 13.05 -4.08
C PHE A 65 -6.03 11.64 -4.16
N THR A 66 -6.79 10.62 -3.74
CA THR A 66 -6.37 9.21 -3.81
C THR A 66 -6.17 8.78 -5.27
N TYR A 67 -5.14 7.97 -5.51
CA TYR A 67 -4.93 7.39 -6.84
C TYR A 67 -6.15 6.58 -7.30
N PRO A 68 -6.62 6.72 -8.55
CA PRO A 68 -7.87 6.10 -9.01
C PRO A 68 -7.93 4.57 -8.86
N ASP A 69 -6.79 3.90 -9.01
CA ASP A 69 -6.66 2.45 -8.82
C ASP A 69 -6.91 2.06 -7.36
N TYR A 70 -6.30 2.75 -6.39
CA TYR A 70 -6.58 2.54 -4.96
C TYR A 70 -8.03 2.90 -4.60
N GLY A 71 -8.59 3.95 -5.20
CA GLY A 71 -9.98 4.36 -5.00
C GLY A 71 -11.02 3.45 -5.65
N SER A 72 -10.62 2.51 -6.51
CA SER A 72 -11.53 1.61 -7.23
C SER A 72 -12.13 0.49 -6.37
N GLY A 73 -11.56 0.25 -5.18
CA GLY A 73 -11.90 -0.89 -4.33
C GLY A 73 -11.26 -2.21 -4.75
N LEU A 74 -10.48 -2.24 -5.83
CA LEU A 74 -9.78 -3.45 -6.31
C LEU A 74 -8.91 -4.10 -5.23
N TYR A 75 -8.32 -3.30 -4.34
CA TYR A 75 -7.41 -3.77 -3.30
C TYR A 75 -8.08 -4.05 -1.96
N ASP A 76 -9.38 -3.73 -1.79
CA ASP A 76 -10.09 -3.83 -0.51
C ASP A 76 -9.97 -5.21 0.16
N PRO A 77 -10.10 -6.35 -0.55
CA PRO A 77 -9.97 -7.67 0.08
C PRO A 77 -8.58 -7.88 0.72
N PHE A 78 -7.53 -7.44 0.03
CA PHE A 78 -6.17 -7.52 0.53
C PHE A 78 -5.95 -6.58 1.73
N LEU A 79 -6.44 -5.33 1.61
CA LEU A 79 -6.31 -4.33 2.67
C LEU A 79 -7.08 -4.71 3.93
N ASN A 80 -8.25 -5.35 3.80
CA ASN A 80 -8.99 -5.90 4.93
C ASN A 80 -8.19 -6.98 5.66
N ALA A 81 -7.66 -7.97 4.93
CA ALA A 81 -6.85 -9.03 5.54
C ALA A 81 -5.60 -8.49 6.25
N ALA A 82 -4.92 -7.50 5.65
CA ALA A 82 -3.76 -6.85 6.27
C ALA A 82 -4.15 -6.06 7.53
N ARG A 83 -5.29 -5.35 7.51
CA ARG A 83 -5.83 -4.61 8.65
C ARG A 83 -6.24 -5.54 9.79
N ASP A 84 -6.90 -6.65 9.50
CA ASP A 84 -7.33 -7.62 10.51
C ASP A 84 -6.11 -8.22 11.23
N ARG A 85 -5.07 -8.60 10.48
CA ARG A 85 -3.80 -9.03 11.05
C ARG A 85 -3.15 -7.97 11.95
N TYR A 86 -3.17 -6.70 11.54
CA TYR A 86 -2.66 -5.60 12.37
C TYR A 86 -3.45 -5.47 13.69
N LEU A 87 -4.78 -5.58 13.63
CA LEU A 87 -5.65 -5.50 14.81
C LEU A 87 -5.43 -6.67 15.77
N GLU A 88 -5.26 -7.89 15.27
CA GLU A 88 -4.93 -9.07 16.09
C GLU A 88 -3.61 -8.87 16.85
N GLN A 89 -2.58 -8.39 16.15
CA GLN A 89 -1.25 -8.13 16.74
C GLN A 89 -1.30 -7.05 17.83
N THR A 90 -2.03 -5.97 17.59
CA THR A 90 -2.13 -4.84 18.52
C THR A 90 -3.07 -5.10 19.69
N THR A 91 -4.03 -6.02 19.55
CA THR A 91 -4.89 -6.48 20.65
C THR A 91 -4.15 -7.47 21.56
N SER A 92 -3.32 -8.34 21.00
CA SER A 92 -2.54 -9.34 21.76
C SER A 92 -1.37 -8.74 22.58
N THR A 93 -1.06 -7.47 22.34
CA THR A 93 0.04 -6.75 23.02
C THR A 93 -0.48 -5.81 24.12
N ARG A 94 -1.79 -5.84 24.42
CA ARG A 94 -2.42 -5.14 25.55
C ARG A 94 -2.76 -6.12 26.65
#